data_AF-A0A260VZS9-F1
#
_entry.id   AF-A0A260VZS9-F1
#
_cell.length_a   1.000
_cell.length_b   1.000
_cell.length_c   1.000
_cell.angle_alpha   90.00
_cell.angle_beta   90.00
_cell.angle_gamma   90.00
#
_symmetry.space_group_name_H-M   'P 1'
#
loop_
_entity.id
_entity.type
_entity.pdbx_description
1 polymer ?
#
loop_
_entity_poly.entity_id
_entity_poly.type
_entity_poly.pdbx_seq_one_letter_code
_entity_poly.pdbx_strand_id
1 'polypeptide(L)'
;MGFDRAKGDIVAEAYKRTSGQVAYLDESYQAPDATVTTSNTFYIFTAVVVHKDAMEELRHDLGDIVDGTWWHTTDALLEEDGRVKTRRMLEYLGEGFEACVIAHKVPVDKDDHDAEEARRACYRALAIELAAGVTGKWEPVELLVLEERSQMNFRNKDRLNHKELVAEKKVPRNARLLQTSPKFERLLWLPDVVSAAYRRTLTHSDETSTMFDLIEKQVHFVAMTD
;
A
#
# COMPACT_ATOMS: atom_id res chain seq x y z
N MET A 1 -27.29 4.25 0.82
CA MET A 1 -27.45 2.81 0.52
C MET A 1 -27.09 2.43 -0.92
N GLY A 2 -27.54 3.12 -1.96
CA GLY A 2 -27.23 2.75 -3.36
C GLY A 2 -25.76 2.96 -3.80
N PHE A 3 -25.11 4.03 -3.35
CA PHE A 3 -23.72 4.35 -3.73
C PHE A 3 -22.70 3.34 -3.16
N ASP A 4 -22.83 2.97 -1.88
CA ASP A 4 -21.97 1.98 -1.22
C ASP A 4 -22.07 0.60 -1.89
N ARG A 5 -23.30 0.19 -2.26
CA ARG A 5 -23.52 -1.05 -2.99
C ARG A 5 -22.83 -1.03 -4.35
N ALA A 6 -22.96 0.08 -5.09
CA ALA A 6 -22.30 0.23 -6.39
C ALA A 6 -20.77 0.17 -6.30
N LYS A 7 -20.18 0.76 -5.24
CA LYS A 7 -18.73 0.67 -4.98
C LYS A 7 -18.29 -0.77 -4.66
N GLY A 8 -19.01 -1.49 -3.82
CA GLY A 8 -18.76 -2.90 -3.55
C GLY A 8 -18.88 -3.77 -4.80
N ASP A 9 -19.88 -3.53 -5.64
CA ASP A 9 -20.08 -4.25 -6.91
C ASP A 9 -18.92 -4.03 -7.89
N ILE A 10 -18.35 -2.81 -7.94
CA ILE A 10 -17.17 -2.50 -8.76
C ILE A 10 -15.95 -3.31 -8.31
N VAL A 11 -15.71 -3.42 -6.99
CA VAL A 11 -14.61 -4.21 -6.43
C VAL A 11 -14.79 -5.68 -6.77
N ALA A 12 -15.98 -6.24 -6.53
CA ALA A 12 -16.29 -7.63 -6.84
C ALA A 12 -16.12 -7.95 -8.33
N GLU A 13 -16.56 -7.05 -9.21
CA GLU A 13 -16.41 -7.20 -10.66
C GLU A 13 -14.93 -7.13 -11.10
N ALA A 14 -14.13 -6.28 -10.45
CA ALA A 14 -12.70 -6.20 -10.74
C ALA A 14 -11.98 -7.53 -10.43
N TYR A 15 -12.35 -8.21 -9.34
CA TYR A 15 -11.79 -9.52 -8.96
C TYR A 15 -12.27 -10.68 -9.81
N LYS A 16 -13.53 -10.66 -10.27
CA LYS A 16 -14.02 -11.65 -11.24
C LYS A 16 -13.18 -11.65 -12.53
N ARG A 17 -12.70 -10.48 -12.94
CA ARG A 17 -11.88 -10.28 -14.14
C ARG A 17 -10.38 -10.47 -13.94
N THR A 18 -9.93 -10.73 -12.71
CA THR A 18 -8.51 -11.03 -12.42
C THR A 18 -8.37 -12.53 -12.17
N SER A 19 -7.42 -13.17 -12.84
CA SER A 19 -7.12 -14.60 -12.64
C SER A 19 -5.98 -14.84 -11.65
N GLY A 20 -5.01 -13.93 -11.56
CA GLY A 20 -3.81 -14.08 -10.73
C GLY A 20 -3.83 -13.27 -9.43
N GLN A 21 -2.63 -12.93 -8.97
CA GLN A 21 -2.41 -12.12 -7.78
C GLN A 21 -2.91 -10.69 -7.94
N VAL A 22 -3.22 -10.05 -6.81
CA VAL A 22 -3.63 -8.65 -6.72
C VAL A 22 -2.72 -7.94 -5.74
N ALA A 23 -2.27 -6.75 -6.11
CA ALA A 23 -1.51 -5.89 -5.20
C ALA A 23 -2.46 -4.87 -4.55
N TYR A 24 -2.38 -4.78 -3.23
CA TYR A 24 -3.07 -3.78 -2.42
C TYR A 24 -2.10 -2.70 -2.03
N LEU A 25 -2.42 -1.44 -2.32
CA LEU A 25 -1.50 -0.33 -2.27
C LEU A 25 -1.99 0.74 -1.27
N ASP A 26 -1.06 1.22 -0.45
CA ASP A 26 -1.25 2.37 0.43
C ASP A 26 0.06 3.16 0.57
N GLU A 27 0.00 4.34 1.15
CA GLU A 27 1.12 5.27 1.28
C GLU A 27 1.26 5.86 2.68
N SER A 28 2.48 6.27 3.01
CA SER A 28 2.74 7.11 4.16
C SER A 28 3.83 8.11 3.84
N TYR A 29 3.67 9.36 4.25
CA TYR A 29 4.64 10.39 3.89
C TYR A 29 4.70 11.52 4.92
N GLN A 30 5.82 12.22 4.89
CA GLN A 30 6.06 13.50 5.55
C GLN A 30 6.62 14.45 4.48
N ALA A 31 5.77 15.34 3.97
CA ALA A 31 6.17 16.32 2.96
C ALA A 31 7.04 17.44 3.57
N PRO A 32 7.85 18.13 2.75
CA PRO A 32 8.54 19.35 3.16
C PRO A 32 7.55 20.43 3.60
N ASP A 33 7.78 20.99 4.79
CA ASP A 33 7.04 22.15 5.31
C ASP A 33 8.00 23.02 6.14
N ALA A 34 7.62 24.26 6.44
CA ALA A 34 8.41 25.24 7.18
C ALA A 34 8.89 24.74 8.56
N THR A 35 8.21 23.76 9.13
CA THR A 35 8.50 23.20 10.45
C THR A 35 9.27 21.88 10.42
N VAL A 36 9.43 21.27 9.25
CA VAL A 36 10.02 19.94 9.07
C VAL A 36 11.36 20.07 8.36
N THR A 37 12.43 19.59 9.00
CA THR A 37 13.74 19.55 8.34
C THR A 37 13.71 18.60 7.15
N THR A 38 14.35 18.95 6.04
CA THR A 38 14.42 18.10 4.84
C THR A 38 14.93 16.70 5.15
N SER A 39 15.83 16.54 6.13
CA SER A 39 16.32 15.23 6.58
C SER A 39 15.22 14.30 7.13
N ASN A 40 14.08 14.87 7.54
CA ASN A 40 12.98 14.16 8.18
C ASN A 40 11.80 13.98 7.23
N THR A 41 11.92 14.39 5.96
CA THR A 41 10.89 14.16 4.95
C THR A 41 11.05 12.77 4.36
N PHE A 42 9.95 12.13 4.03
CA PHE A 42 9.94 10.82 3.41
C PHE A 42 8.67 10.63 2.60
N TYR A 43 8.77 9.78 1.58
CA TYR A 43 7.62 9.21 0.89
C TYR A 43 7.75 7.70 0.88
N ILE A 44 6.72 6.98 1.28
CA ILE A 44 6.65 5.53 1.29
C ILE A 44 5.40 5.14 0.50
N PHE A 45 5.58 4.27 -0.50
CA PHE A 45 4.51 3.64 -1.24
C PHE A 45 4.66 2.13 -1.08
N THR A 46 3.65 1.52 -0.49
CA THR A 46 3.69 0.12 -0.08
C THR A 46 2.66 -0.66 -0.89
N ALA A 47 3.02 -1.88 -1.26
CA ALA A 47 2.09 -2.88 -1.78
C ALA A 47 2.19 -4.19 -1.01
N VAL A 48 1.08 -4.87 -0.85
CA VAL A 48 1.05 -6.28 -0.41
C VAL A 48 0.42 -7.11 -1.52
N VAL A 49 1.15 -8.11 -2.00
CA VAL A 49 0.74 -8.98 -3.10
C VAL A 49 0.05 -10.21 -2.55
N VAL A 50 -1.22 -10.37 -2.88
CA VAL A 50 -2.09 -11.42 -2.34
C VAL A 50 -2.55 -12.34 -3.47
N HIS A 51 -2.45 -13.65 -3.23
CA HIS A 51 -3.03 -14.65 -4.14
C HIS A 51 -4.55 -14.64 -4.03
N LYS A 52 -5.24 -14.76 -5.16
CA LYS A 52 -6.70 -14.69 -5.22
C LYS A 52 -7.38 -15.70 -4.29
N ASP A 53 -6.82 -16.90 -4.21
CA ASP A 53 -7.37 -17.99 -3.40
C ASP A 53 -7.21 -17.76 -1.88
N ALA A 54 -6.28 -16.89 -1.46
CA ALA A 54 -6.06 -16.53 -0.05
C ALA A 54 -6.88 -15.30 0.39
N MET A 55 -7.47 -14.55 -0.54
CA MET A 55 -8.13 -13.27 -0.23
C MET A 55 -9.23 -13.38 0.82
N GLU A 56 -10.06 -14.42 0.76
CA GLU A 56 -11.20 -14.53 1.67
C GLU A 56 -10.75 -14.91 3.09
N GLU A 57 -9.78 -15.81 3.19
CA GLU A 57 -9.15 -16.20 4.46
C GLU A 57 -8.45 -15.00 5.10
N LEU A 58 -7.61 -14.28 4.34
CA LEU A 58 -6.96 -13.07 4.83
C LEU A 58 -7.98 -12.02 5.30
N ARG A 59 -9.08 -11.79 4.55
CA ARG A 59 -10.12 -10.86 5.00
C ARG A 59 -10.74 -11.30 6.32
N HIS A 60 -11.05 -12.59 6.47
CA HIS A 60 -11.62 -13.14 7.69
C HIS A 60 -10.67 -12.94 8.87
N ASP A 61 -9.42 -13.39 8.74
CA ASP A 61 -8.43 -13.37 9.82
C ASP A 61 -8.05 -11.94 10.25
N LEU A 62 -7.97 -11.00 9.31
CA LEU A 62 -7.81 -9.58 9.64
C LEU A 62 -9.00 -9.04 10.45
N GLY A 63 -10.21 -9.48 10.12
CA GLY A 63 -11.41 -9.15 10.87
C GLY A 63 -11.34 -9.65 12.31
N ASP A 64 -10.86 -10.89 12.50
CA ASP A 64 -10.70 -11.52 13.80
C ASP A 64 -9.57 -10.89 14.63
N ILE A 65 -8.46 -10.50 14.01
CA ILE A 65 -7.36 -9.81 14.72
C ILE A 65 -7.83 -8.43 15.21
N VAL A 66 -8.52 -7.67 14.34
CA VAL A 66 -8.98 -6.33 14.67
C VAL A 66 -10.17 -6.33 15.61
N ASP A 67 -10.98 -7.40 15.58
CA ASP A 67 -12.31 -7.50 16.20
C ASP A 67 -13.19 -6.30 15.80
N GLY A 68 -13.26 -6.04 14.49
CA GLY A 68 -13.91 -4.85 13.98
C GLY A 68 -14.03 -4.77 12.46
N THR A 69 -14.73 -3.74 12.00
CA THR A 69 -14.99 -3.50 10.57
C THR A 69 -14.17 -2.35 9.98
N TRP A 70 -13.31 -1.73 10.78
CA TRP A 70 -12.50 -0.58 10.38
C TRP A 70 -11.14 -0.62 11.06
N TRP A 71 -10.12 -0.20 10.32
CA TRP A 71 -8.75 -0.14 10.76
C TRP A 71 -8.05 1.08 10.13
N HIS A 72 -7.22 1.74 10.92
CA HIS A 72 -6.25 2.74 10.47
C HIS A 72 -5.05 2.68 11.43
N THR A 73 -3.89 2.28 10.92
CA THR A 73 -2.77 1.89 11.77
C THR A 73 -2.21 3.06 12.56
N THR A 74 -2.22 4.26 11.99
CA THR A 74 -1.75 5.46 12.71
C THR A 74 -2.55 5.72 13.98
N ASP A 75 -3.88 5.53 13.92
CA ASP A 75 -4.75 5.75 15.08
C ASP A 75 -4.62 4.59 16.08
N ALA A 76 -4.54 3.36 15.58
CA ALA A 76 -4.36 2.17 16.41
C ALA A 76 -3.08 2.25 17.26
N LEU A 77 -1.98 2.75 16.70
CA LEU A 77 -0.70 2.84 17.42
C LEU A 77 -0.72 3.80 18.61
N LEU A 78 -1.72 4.68 18.73
CA LEU A 78 -1.90 5.56 19.89
C LEU A 78 -2.34 4.78 21.14
N GLU A 79 -3.09 3.70 20.95
CA GLU A 79 -3.69 2.90 22.01
C GLU A 79 -2.90 1.59 22.26
N GLU A 80 -2.91 1.10 23.50
CA GLU A 80 -2.20 -0.15 23.85
C GLU A 80 -2.76 -1.37 23.12
N ASP A 81 -4.09 -1.53 23.11
CA ASP A 81 -4.77 -2.61 22.37
C ASP A 81 -4.48 -2.52 20.85
N GLY A 82 -4.46 -1.29 20.30
CA GLY A 82 -4.15 -1.08 18.90
C GLY A 82 -2.70 -1.46 18.56
N ARG A 83 -1.72 -1.17 19.42
CA ARG A 83 -0.34 -1.66 19.26
C ARG A 83 -0.24 -3.17 19.26
N VAL A 84 -0.99 -3.86 20.12
CA VAL A 84 -1.06 -5.34 20.14
C VAL A 84 -1.65 -5.87 18.83
N LYS A 85 -2.75 -5.28 18.35
CA LYS A 85 -3.39 -5.67 17.09
C LYS A 85 -2.49 -5.42 15.87
N THR A 86 -1.79 -4.28 15.82
CA THR A 86 -0.80 -3.99 14.77
C THR A 86 0.29 -5.06 14.74
N ARG A 87 0.86 -5.40 15.92
CA ARG A 87 1.86 -6.46 16.03
C ARG A 87 1.34 -7.81 15.52
N ARG A 88 0.13 -8.20 15.90
CA ARG A 88 -0.48 -9.45 15.45
C ARG A 88 -0.69 -9.50 13.94
N MET A 89 -1.08 -8.40 13.30
CA MET A 89 -1.20 -8.35 11.84
C MET A 89 0.16 -8.44 11.14
N LEU A 90 1.20 -7.80 11.70
CA LEU A 90 2.56 -7.92 11.17
C LEU A 90 3.11 -9.34 11.34
N GLU A 91 2.90 -9.98 12.48
CA GLU A 91 3.28 -11.38 12.69
C GLU A 91 2.55 -12.30 11.70
N TYR A 92 1.24 -12.11 11.53
CA TYR A 92 0.44 -12.86 10.58
C TYR A 92 0.95 -12.71 9.14
N LEU A 93 1.30 -11.48 8.70
CA LEU A 93 1.95 -11.25 7.41
C LEU A 93 3.35 -11.86 7.33
N GLY A 94 4.14 -11.78 8.41
CA GLY A 94 5.50 -12.29 8.48
C GLY A 94 5.56 -13.82 8.34
N GLU A 95 4.56 -14.52 8.88
CA GLU A 95 4.39 -15.97 8.78
C GLU A 95 3.76 -16.42 7.45
N GLY A 96 3.11 -15.50 6.74
CA GLY A 96 2.44 -15.74 5.45
C GLY A 96 3.39 -15.87 4.25
N PHE A 97 2.79 -15.83 3.05
CA PHE A 97 3.52 -15.91 1.77
C PHE A 97 3.36 -14.63 0.94
N GLU A 98 2.65 -13.64 1.46
CA GLU A 98 2.34 -12.38 0.81
C GLU A 98 3.59 -11.50 0.73
N ALA A 99 4.04 -11.23 -0.49
CA ALA A 99 5.17 -10.31 -0.69
C ALA A 99 4.77 -8.88 -0.31
N CYS A 100 5.54 -8.28 0.59
CA CYS A 100 5.45 -6.86 0.91
C CYS A 100 6.44 -6.09 0.02
N VAL A 101 5.99 -5.10 -0.72
CA VAL A 101 6.81 -4.37 -1.69
C VAL A 101 6.81 -2.90 -1.31
N ILE A 102 7.99 -2.30 -1.13
CA ILE A 102 8.13 -0.91 -0.70
C ILE A 102 8.97 -0.13 -1.72
N ALA A 103 8.40 0.94 -2.26
CA ALA A 103 9.13 2.00 -2.93
C ALA A 103 9.18 3.22 -2.01
N HIS A 104 10.35 3.82 -1.83
CA HIS A 104 10.49 4.97 -0.94
C HIS A 104 11.40 6.06 -1.50
N LYS A 105 11.22 7.29 -1.00
CA LYS A 105 12.11 8.41 -1.25
C LYS A 105 12.40 9.12 0.07
N VAL A 106 13.66 9.03 0.51
CA VAL A 106 14.13 9.60 1.78
C VAL A 106 15.50 10.24 1.54
N PRO A 107 15.66 11.57 1.63
CA PRO A 107 14.61 12.56 1.85
C PRO A 107 13.75 12.83 0.60
N VAL A 108 12.58 13.46 0.79
CA VAL A 108 11.82 14.10 -0.30
C VAL A 108 12.51 15.40 -0.71
N ASP A 109 12.49 15.73 -2.01
CA ASP A 109 13.07 16.97 -2.52
C ASP A 109 12.44 18.18 -1.81
N LYS A 110 13.26 19.16 -1.42
CA LYS A 110 12.80 20.37 -0.73
C LYS A 110 11.82 21.21 -1.57
N ASP A 111 11.91 21.10 -2.91
CA ASP A 111 11.10 21.85 -3.85
C ASP A 111 9.78 21.09 -4.18
N ASP A 112 9.65 19.83 -3.76
CA ASP A 112 8.46 18.98 -3.87
C ASP A 112 7.54 19.17 -2.64
N HIS A 113 6.97 20.37 -2.51
CA HIS A 113 6.25 20.82 -1.31
C HIS A 113 5.02 19.97 -0.94
N ASP A 114 4.38 19.31 -1.90
CA ASP A 114 3.23 18.42 -1.66
C ASP A 114 3.58 16.93 -1.79
N ALA A 115 4.87 16.63 -1.98
CA ALA A 115 5.40 15.29 -2.21
C ALA A 115 4.78 14.55 -3.42
N GLU A 116 4.16 15.27 -4.37
CA GLU A 116 3.52 14.65 -5.54
C GLU A 116 4.54 14.12 -6.54
N GLU A 117 5.74 14.71 -6.63
CA GLU A 117 6.80 14.17 -7.48
C GLU A 117 7.35 12.87 -6.88
N ALA A 118 7.59 12.86 -5.57
CA ALA A 118 7.97 11.66 -4.82
C ALA A 118 6.91 10.56 -4.92
N ARG A 119 5.63 10.90 -4.77
CA ARG A 119 4.49 10.00 -5.01
C ARG A 119 4.57 9.40 -6.41
N ARG A 120 4.67 10.26 -7.43
CA ARG A 120 4.67 9.84 -8.84
C ARG A 120 5.82 8.88 -9.09
N ALA A 121 7.02 9.19 -8.59
CA ALA A 121 8.19 8.33 -8.73
C ALA A 121 7.95 6.97 -8.07
N CYS A 122 7.60 6.95 -6.78
CA CYS A 122 7.41 5.71 -6.01
C CYS A 122 6.31 4.83 -6.61
N TYR A 123 5.16 5.42 -6.96
CA TYR A 123 4.07 4.68 -7.62
C TYR A 123 4.53 4.04 -8.93
N ARG A 124 5.27 4.79 -9.76
CA ARG A 124 5.72 4.29 -11.07
C ARG A 124 6.70 3.14 -10.93
N ALA A 125 7.69 3.25 -10.05
CA ALA A 125 8.62 2.16 -9.81
C ALA A 125 7.90 0.90 -9.30
N LEU A 126 7.03 1.07 -8.30
CA LEU A 126 6.26 -0.03 -7.72
C LEU A 126 5.32 -0.68 -8.74
N ALA A 127 4.58 0.10 -9.54
CA ALA A 127 3.68 -0.43 -10.56
C ALA A 127 4.43 -1.19 -11.68
N ILE A 128 5.63 -0.74 -12.05
CA ILE A 128 6.49 -1.41 -13.03
C ILE A 128 6.97 -2.76 -12.48
N GLU A 129 7.52 -2.79 -11.28
CA GLU A 129 8.05 -4.01 -10.64
C GLU A 129 6.93 -5.04 -10.43
N LEU A 130 5.77 -4.61 -9.92
CA LEU A 130 4.62 -5.47 -9.70
C LEU A 130 4.09 -6.06 -11.01
N ALA A 131 3.99 -5.25 -12.06
CA ALA A 131 3.51 -5.71 -13.36
C ALA A 131 4.51 -6.61 -14.10
N ALA A 132 5.81 -6.52 -13.79
CA ALA A 132 6.85 -7.37 -14.33
C ALA A 132 6.92 -8.74 -13.61
N GLY A 133 6.59 -8.79 -12.33
CA GLY A 133 6.80 -9.95 -11.48
C GLY A 133 8.27 -10.07 -11.05
N VAL A 134 8.51 -10.78 -9.94
CA VAL A 134 9.87 -11.10 -9.46
C VAL A 134 9.94 -12.58 -9.14
N THR A 135 10.80 -13.29 -9.87
CA THR A 135 10.95 -14.75 -9.75
C THR A 135 11.20 -15.17 -8.31
N GLY A 136 10.39 -16.11 -7.82
CA GLY A 136 10.47 -16.62 -6.45
C GLY A 136 9.83 -15.72 -5.39
N LYS A 137 9.22 -14.58 -5.79
CA LYS A 137 8.48 -13.70 -4.89
C LYS A 137 7.01 -13.53 -5.30
N TRP A 138 6.76 -13.08 -6.53
CA TRP A 138 5.40 -12.96 -7.07
C TRP A 138 5.40 -13.02 -8.60
N GLU A 139 4.25 -13.41 -9.14
CA GLU A 139 3.96 -13.43 -10.57
C GLU A 139 3.46 -12.06 -11.04
N PRO A 140 3.56 -11.72 -12.35
CA PRO A 140 3.05 -10.46 -12.89
C PRO A 140 1.64 -10.09 -12.40
N VAL A 141 1.50 -8.93 -11.77
CA VAL A 141 0.23 -8.46 -11.19
C VAL A 141 -0.59 -7.70 -12.22
N GLU A 142 -1.84 -8.11 -12.42
CA GLU A 142 -2.76 -7.48 -13.38
C GLU A 142 -3.73 -6.47 -12.74
N LEU A 143 -3.85 -6.47 -11.41
CA LEU A 143 -4.75 -5.56 -10.70
C LEU A 143 -4.03 -4.94 -9.50
N LEU A 144 -3.91 -3.62 -9.55
CA LEU A 144 -3.47 -2.77 -8.46
C LEU A 144 -4.72 -2.15 -7.81
N VAL A 145 -4.92 -2.39 -6.52
CA VAL A 145 -6.00 -1.81 -5.72
C VAL A 145 -5.39 -0.76 -4.80
N LEU A 146 -5.65 0.50 -5.09
CA LEU A 146 -5.08 1.65 -4.38
C LEU A 146 -6.12 2.32 -3.50
N GLU A 147 -5.74 2.69 -2.28
CA GLU A 147 -6.58 3.54 -1.44
C GLU A 147 -6.90 4.88 -2.13
N GLU A 148 -8.19 5.22 -2.21
CA GLU A 148 -8.66 6.40 -2.92
C GLU A 148 -8.45 7.68 -2.11
N ARG A 149 -7.76 8.65 -2.71
CA ARG A 149 -7.61 9.98 -2.11
C ARG A 149 -8.96 10.69 -2.02
N SER A 150 -9.14 11.49 -0.97
CA SER A 150 -10.40 12.20 -0.70
C SER A 150 -10.78 13.20 -1.80
N GLN A 151 -9.80 13.91 -2.38
CA GLN A 151 -10.04 14.92 -3.41
C GLN A 151 -10.05 14.34 -4.83
N MET A 152 -10.99 14.79 -5.66
CA MET A 152 -11.20 14.27 -7.02
C MET A 152 -10.03 14.56 -7.98
N ASN A 153 -9.41 15.74 -7.87
CA ASN A 153 -8.23 16.13 -8.65
C ASN A 153 -7.09 15.12 -8.45
N PHE A 154 -6.80 14.72 -7.21
CA PHE A 154 -5.76 13.75 -6.88
C PHE A 154 -6.07 12.36 -7.41
N ARG A 155 -7.32 11.87 -7.25
CA ARG A 155 -7.74 10.61 -7.87
C ARG A 155 -7.55 10.61 -9.40
N ASN A 156 -7.82 11.75 -10.04
CA ASN A 156 -7.63 11.89 -11.48
C ASN A 156 -6.15 11.91 -11.88
N LYS A 157 -5.28 12.52 -11.06
CA LYS A 157 -3.82 12.44 -11.26
C LYS A 157 -3.31 11.00 -11.17
N ASP A 158 -3.76 10.21 -10.19
CA ASP A 158 -3.36 8.80 -10.05
C ASP A 158 -3.75 7.99 -11.30
N ARG A 159 -5.00 8.17 -11.77
CA ARG A 159 -5.48 7.53 -13.00
C ARG A 159 -4.68 7.95 -14.22
N LEU A 160 -4.31 9.23 -14.32
CA LEU A 160 -3.50 9.74 -15.42
C LEU A 160 -2.09 9.14 -15.39
N ASN A 161 -1.45 9.12 -14.22
CA ASN A 161 -0.12 8.54 -14.04
C ASN A 161 -0.08 7.05 -14.44
N HIS A 162 -1.09 6.27 -14.06
CA HIS A 162 -1.20 4.87 -14.51
C HIS A 162 -1.41 4.75 -16.02
N LYS A 163 -2.26 5.60 -16.60
CA LYS A 163 -2.48 5.62 -18.06
C LYS A 163 -1.20 5.97 -18.82
N GLU A 164 -0.38 6.88 -18.30
CA GLU A 164 0.92 7.23 -18.87
C GLU A 164 1.87 6.01 -18.86
N LEU A 165 1.95 5.26 -17.76
CA LEU A 165 2.73 4.01 -17.71
C LEU A 165 2.30 3.00 -18.78
N VAL A 166 1.00 2.84 -18.98
CA VAL A 166 0.46 1.95 -20.03
C VAL A 166 0.80 2.47 -21.43
N ALA A 167 0.67 3.79 -21.67
CA ALA A 167 0.96 4.42 -22.95
C ALA A 167 2.44 4.33 -23.32
N GLU A 168 3.32 4.51 -22.33
CA GLU A 168 4.77 4.35 -22.43
C GLU A 168 5.22 2.88 -22.50
N LYS A 169 4.28 1.92 -22.40
CA LYS A 169 4.54 0.47 -22.39
C LYS A 169 5.45 0.03 -21.23
N LYS A 170 5.46 0.79 -20.14
CA LYS A 170 6.17 0.44 -18.91
C LYS A 170 5.40 -0.56 -18.05
N VAL A 171 4.07 -0.57 -18.19
CA VAL A 171 3.20 -1.63 -17.67
C VAL A 171 2.31 -2.20 -18.80
N PRO A 172 1.92 -3.48 -18.74
CA PRO A 172 1.03 -4.10 -19.71
C PRO A 172 -0.34 -3.43 -19.76
N ARG A 173 -1.04 -3.50 -20.90
CA ARG A 173 -2.38 -2.91 -21.07
C ARG A 173 -3.46 -3.55 -20.18
N ASN A 174 -3.26 -4.80 -19.79
CA ASN A 174 -4.12 -5.54 -18.87
C ASN A 174 -3.82 -5.25 -17.39
N ALA A 175 -2.72 -4.54 -17.06
CA ALA A 175 -2.47 -4.07 -15.71
C ALA A 175 -3.41 -2.90 -15.38
N ARG A 176 -4.40 -3.14 -14.53
CA ARG A 176 -5.47 -2.20 -14.19
C ARG A 176 -5.21 -1.57 -12.82
N LEU A 177 -5.58 -0.29 -12.71
CA LEU A 177 -5.67 0.41 -11.43
C LEU A 177 -7.15 0.52 -11.01
N LEU A 178 -7.47 0.00 -9.83
CA LEU A 178 -8.73 0.21 -9.14
C LEU A 178 -8.48 1.10 -7.91
N GLN A 179 -9.25 2.17 -7.76
CA GLN A 179 -9.21 3.01 -6.56
C GLN A 179 -10.47 2.80 -5.71
N THR A 180 -10.28 2.44 -4.45
CA THR A 180 -11.36 2.17 -3.48
C THR A 180 -10.92 2.56 -2.07
N SER A 181 -11.77 2.41 -1.06
CA SER A 181 -11.41 2.65 0.34
C SER A 181 -11.40 1.36 1.15
N PRO A 182 -10.71 1.33 2.31
CA PRO A 182 -10.73 0.20 3.23
C PRO A 182 -12.13 -0.22 3.70
N LYS A 183 -13.11 0.70 3.61
CA LYS A 183 -14.53 0.41 3.86
C LYS A 183 -15.11 -0.66 2.93
N PHE A 184 -14.65 -0.70 1.67
CA PHE A 184 -15.15 -1.64 0.67
C PHE A 184 -14.19 -2.78 0.38
N GLU A 185 -12.92 -2.65 0.76
CA GLU A 185 -11.91 -3.68 0.58
C GLU A 185 -10.96 -3.72 1.77
N ARG A 186 -11.16 -4.71 2.64
CA ARG A 186 -10.42 -4.87 3.90
C ARG A 186 -8.94 -5.16 3.68
N LEU A 187 -8.55 -5.76 2.56
CA LEU A 187 -7.15 -6.09 2.28
C LEU A 187 -6.27 -4.83 2.09
N LEU A 188 -6.86 -3.63 1.98
CA LEU A 188 -6.12 -2.37 2.09
C LEU A 188 -5.52 -2.12 3.48
N TRP A 189 -5.94 -2.85 4.53
CA TRP A 189 -5.31 -2.76 5.85
C TRP A 189 -3.88 -3.31 5.85
N LEU A 190 -3.57 -4.25 4.95
CA LEU A 190 -2.25 -4.88 4.87
C LEU A 190 -1.14 -3.86 4.50
N PRO A 191 -1.23 -3.12 3.38
CA PRO A 191 -0.22 -2.11 3.06
C PRO A 191 -0.20 -0.95 4.06
N ASP A 192 -1.33 -0.56 4.67
CA ASP A 192 -1.37 0.47 5.74
C ASP A 192 -0.51 0.04 6.94
N VAL A 193 -0.69 -1.19 7.42
CA VAL A 193 0.08 -1.73 8.55
C VAL A 193 1.58 -1.81 8.23
N VAL A 194 1.93 -2.30 7.04
CA VAL A 194 3.34 -2.38 6.59
C VAL A 194 3.96 -0.99 6.45
N SER A 195 3.23 -0.05 5.83
CA SER A 195 3.67 1.33 5.62
C SER A 195 3.89 2.05 6.95
N ALA A 196 2.97 1.88 7.91
CA ALA A 196 3.08 2.45 9.24
C ALA A 196 4.26 1.85 10.02
N ALA A 197 4.47 0.53 9.98
CA ALA A 197 5.60 -0.13 10.63
C ALA A 197 6.93 0.39 10.06
N TYR A 198 7.06 0.48 8.73
CA TYR A 198 8.26 1.02 8.10
C TYR A 198 8.47 2.50 8.44
N ARG A 199 7.41 3.32 8.44
CA ARG A 199 7.46 4.72 8.89
C ARG A 199 7.99 4.86 10.31
N ARG A 200 7.62 3.96 11.24
CA ARG A 200 8.10 4.00 12.62
C ARG A 200 9.63 3.85 12.72
N THR A 201 10.25 3.06 11.82
CA THR A 201 11.73 2.96 11.74
C THR A 201 12.41 4.28 11.42
N LEU A 202 11.73 5.16 10.68
CA LEU A 202 12.25 6.47 10.26
C LEU A 202 11.99 7.58 11.28
N THR A 203 10.94 7.44 12.08
CA THR A 203 10.36 8.56 12.85
C THR A 203 10.39 8.37 14.35
N HIS A 204 10.62 7.16 14.86
CA HIS A 204 10.52 6.82 16.27
C HIS A 204 11.72 6.01 16.76
N SER A 205 11.93 6.02 18.07
CA SER A 205 12.97 5.24 18.78
C SER A 205 12.40 4.42 19.95
N ASP A 206 11.08 4.37 20.08
CA ASP A 206 10.36 3.56 21.08
C ASP A 206 10.15 2.11 20.57
N GLU A 207 9.44 1.28 21.35
CA GLU A 207 9.18 -0.12 20.99
C GLU A 207 8.52 -0.31 19.62
N THR A 208 7.74 0.66 19.14
CA THR A 208 7.04 0.58 17.85
C THR A 208 7.99 0.69 16.67
N SER A 209 9.19 1.25 16.87
CA SER A 209 10.24 1.32 15.83
C SER A 209 10.75 -0.04 15.38
N THR A 210 10.60 -1.08 16.22
CA THR A 210 11.05 -2.46 15.95
C THR A 210 9.96 -3.34 15.33
N MET A 211 8.74 -2.83 15.16
CA MET A 211 7.62 -3.62 14.61
C MET A 211 7.88 -4.07 13.17
N PHE A 212 8.67 -3.33 12.40
CA PHE A 212 9.03 -3.69 11.03
C PHE A 212 9.85 -4.99 10.95
N ASP A 213 10.62 -5.32 11.98
CA ASP A 213 11.46 -6.53 12.04
C ASP A 213 10.63 -7.82 11.91
N LEU A 214 9.36 -7.76 12.28
CA LEU A 214 8.40 -8.88 12.20
C LEU A 214 8.13 -9.30 10.75
N ILE A 215 8.24 -8.38 9.80
CA ILE A 215 7.94 -8.60 8.38
C ILE A 215 9.13 -8.41 7.46
N GLU A 216 10.29 -7.97 7.97
CA GLU A 216 11.44 -7.56 7.16
C GLU A 216 11.84 -8.60 6.10
N LYS A 217 11.76 -9.89 6.45
CA LYS A 217 12.09 -11.01 5.55
C LYS A 217 11.15 -11.12 4.34
N GLN A 218 9.90 -10.66 4.47
CA GLN A 218 8.90 -10.65 3.40
C GLN A 218 8.98 -9.39 2.53
N VAL A 219 9.75 -8.39 2.96
CA VAL A 219 9.84 -7.11 2.27
C VAL A 219 10.80 -7.17 1.08
N HIS A 220 10.35 -6.61 -0.02
CA HIS A 220 11.15 -6.29 -1.19
C HIS A 220 11.15 -4.78 -1.42
N PHE A 221 12.33 -4.17 -1.31
CA PHE A 221 12.51 -2.77 -1.67
C PHE A 221 12.70 -2.63 -3.17
N VAL A 222 11.91 -1.76 -3.78
CA VAL A 222 12.01 -1.41 -5.20
C VAL A 222 13.09 -0.36 -5.37
N ALA A 223 14.01 -0.59 -6.31
CA ALA A 223 15.01 0.39 -6.66
C ALA A 223 14.35 1.56 -7.41
N MET A 224 14.54 2.77 -6.90
CA MET A 224 14.11 3.96 -7.63
C MET A 224 15.07 4.23 -8.79
N THR A 225 14.60 4.10 -10.03
CA THR A 225 15.34 4.56 -11.20
C THR A 225 15.05 6.05 -11.43
N ASP A 226 16.08 6.87 -11.35
CA ASP A 226 16.07 8.30 -11.72
C ASP A 226 15.81 8.52 -13.22
#